data_AF-A0A7K4C030-F1
#
_entry.id   AF-A0A7K4C030-F1
#
_cell.length_a   1.000
_cell.length_b   1.000
_cell.length_c   1.000
_cell.angle_alpha   90.00
_cell.angle_beta   90.00
_cell.angle_gamma   90.00
#
_symmetry.space_group_name_H-M   'P 1'
#
loop_
_entity.id
_entity.type
_entity.pdbx_description
1 polymer ?
#
loop_
_entity_poly.entity_id
_entity_poly.type
_entity_poly.pdbx_seq_one_letter_code
_entity_poly.pdbx_strand_id
1 'polypeptide(L)'
;MKCAITENTNIQSTPKDLVEIHLVRPIKKEKIEWLLNNRAIKKITLSSSCLKRLPKKTQKKIKEKGITISIEKRRGRPIGLSFEKIKEIIELRKDYQSIRDIERITDVPKSTIHYLLKYADRKKIKKGNTVIYLK
;
A
#
# COMPACT_ATOMS: atom_id res chain seq x y z
N MET A 1 14.87 -13.33 9.47
CA MET A 1 13.60 -13.56 8.74
C MET A 1 12.64 -12.39 8.95
N LYS A 2 11.84 -12.03 7.92
CA LYS A 2 10.78 -10.99 7.99
C LYS A 2 9.40 -11.65 7.96
N CYS A 3 8.52 -11.32 8.90
CA CYS A 3 7.15 -11.84 8.93
C CYS A 3 6.12 -10.71 8.97
N ALA A 4 5.00 -10.89 8.25
CA ALA A 4 3.87 -9.99 8.32
C ALA A 4 2.94 -10.40 9.47
N ILE A 5 2.67 -9.46 10.37
CA ILE A 5 1.80 -9.66 11.53
C ILE A 5 0.53 -8.83 11.33
N THR A 6 -0.60 -9.50 11.54
CA THR A 6 -1.94 -8.92 11.55
C THR A 6 -2.59 -9.17 12.91
N GLU A 7 -3.79 -8.63 13.12
CA GLU A 7 -4.54 -8.87 14.35
C GLU A 7 -4.88 -10.35 14.55
N ASN A 8 -5.07 -11.13 13.48
CA ASN A 8 -5.45 -12.53 13.54
C ASN A 8 -4.25 -13.48 13.52
N THR A 9 -3.03 -12.97 13.35
CA THR A 9 -1.84 -13.82 13.34
C THR A 9 -1.65 -14.47 14.72
N ASN A 10 -1.48 -15.79 14.72
CA ASN A 10 -1.06 -16.54 15.90
C ASN A 10 0.42 -16.20 16.18
N ILE A 11 0.66 -15.44 17.25
CA ILE A 11 1.99 -14.96 17.60
C ILE A 11 2.90 -16.09 18.09
N GLN A 12 2.35 -17.19 18.62
CA GLN A 12 3.13 -18.32 19.14
C GLN A 12 3.73 -19.16 18.03
N SER A 13 3.04 -19.31 16.90
CA SER A 13 3.52 -20.04 15.73
C SER A 13 4.50 -19.25 14.87
N THR A 14 4.84 -18.02 15.26
CA THR A 14 5.85 -17.23 14.54
C THR A 14 7.22 -17.90 14.63
N PRO A 15 8.07 -17.79 13.60
CA PRO A 15 9.42 -18.32 13.61
C PRO A 15 10.23 -17.80 14.82
N LYS A 16 11.09 -18.64 15.40
CA LYS A 16 11.95 -18.25 16.52
C LYS A 16 13.02 -17.23 16.09
N ASP A 17 13.52 -17.35 14.85
CA ASP A 17 14.56 -16.48 14.27
C ASP A 17 13.99 -15.21 13.62
N LEU A 18 12.90 -14.69 14.21
CA LEU A 18 12.22 -13.49 13.73
C LEU A 18 13.02 -12.24 14.13
N VAL A 19 13.62 -11.61 13.13
CA VAL A 19 14.45 -10.39 13.31
C VAL A 19 13.69 -9.14 12.87
N GLU A 20 12.82 -9.27 11.86
CA GLU A 20 12.04 -8.16 11.30
C GLU A 20 10.54 -8.46 11.28
N ILE A 21 9.74 -7.46 11.60
CA ILE A 21 8.27 -7.55 11.54
C ILE A 21 7.72 -6.53 10.56
N HIS A 22 6.67 -6.90 9.84
CA HIS A 22 5.83 -5.97 9.10
C HIS A 22 4.44 -5.91 9.74
N LEU A 23 4.03 -4.72 10.19
CA LEU A 23 2.67 -4.51 10.69
C LEU A 23 1.77 -4.05 9.53
N VAL A 24 0.87 -4.95 9.11
CA VAL A 24 -0.12 -4.66 8.05
C VAL A 24 -1.18 -3.69 8.58
N ARG A 25 -1.55 -3.85 9.85
CA ARG A 25 -2.51 -3.00 10.59
C ARG A 25 -1.99 -2.74 12.00
N PRO A 26 -2.48 -1.69 12.69
CA PRO A 26 -2.23 -1.53 14.12
C PRO A 26 -2.73 -2.76 14.87
N ILE A 27 -1.89 -3.33 15.74
CA ILE A 27 -2.23 -4.48 16.58
C ILE A 27 -2.32 -4.08 18.04
N LYS A 28 -3.00 -4.90 18.85
CA LYS A 28 -3.16 -4.68 20.29
C LYS A 28 -1.80 -4.61 20.99
N LYS A 29 -1.74 -3.81 22.06
CA LYS A 29 -0.54 -3.59 22.86
C LYS A 29 0.02 -4.90 23.43
N GLU A 30 -0.83 -5.77 23.95
CA GLU A 30 -0.44 -7.07 24.51
C GLU A 30 0.33 -7.93 23.50
N LYS A 31 -0.14 -7.98 22.24
CA LYS A 31 0.54 -8.75 21.18
C LYS A 31 1.91 -8.18 20.85
N ILE A 32 2.04 -6.85 20.83
CA ILE A 32 3.34 -6.20 20.63
C ILE A 32 4.26 -6.53 21.80
N GLU A 33 3.81 -6.37 23.04
CA GLU A 33 4.64 -6.65 24.22
C GLU A 33 5.12 -8.10 24.25
N TRP A 34 4.23 -9.05 23.95
CA TRP A 34 4.61 -10.45 23.83
C TRP A 34 5.69 -10.65 22.77
N LEU A 35 5.52 -10.09 21.57
CA LEU A 35 6.51 -10.18 20.49
C LEU A 35 7.85 -9.56 20.90
N LEU A 36 7.82 -8.38 21.51
CA LEU A 36 9.02 -7.66 21.91
C LEU A 36 9.76 -8.31 23.09
N ASN A 37 9.10 -9.14 23.89
CA ASN A 37 9.70 -9.85 25.03
C ASN A 37 10.23 -11.23 24.64
N ASN A 38 9.55 -11.92 23.71
CA ASN A 38 9.86 -13.31 23.37
C ASN A 38 10.68 -13.47 22.08
N ARG A 39 10.88 -12.38 21.32
CA ARG A 39 11.61 -12.40 20.04
C ARG A 39 12.66 -11.30 20.00
N ALA A 40 13.81 -11.60 19.37
CA ALA A 40 14.90 -10.67 19.16
C ALA A 40 14.65 -9.74 17.94
N ILE A 41 13.54 -8.99 17.98
CA ILE A 41 13.12 -8.11 16.88
C ILE A 41 13.98 -6.86 16.87
N LYS A 42 14.68 -6.60 15.77
CA LYS A 42 15.52 -5.40 15.57
C LYS A 42 14.79 -4.30 14.82
N LYS A 43 13.81 -4.66 13.98
CA LYS A 43 13.16 -3.73 13.06
C LYS A 43 11.67 -4.01 12.88
N ILE A 44 10.87 -2.94 12.88
CA ILE A 44 9.45 -2.98 12.55
C ILE A 44 9.20 -2.09 11.33
N THR A 45 8.64 -2.69 10.29
CA THR A 45 8.22 -2.02 9.06
C THR A 45 6.71 -1.82 9.07
N LEU A 46 6.23 -0.64 8.67
CA LEU A 46 4.80 -0.32 8.66
C LEU A 46 4.51 0.87 7.74
N SER A 47 3.25 1.06 7.35
CA SER A 47 2.84 2.24 6.56
C SER A 47 2.73 3.49 7.43
N SER A 48 2.85 4.68 6.83
CA SER A 48 2.70 5.95 7.54
C SER A 48 1.33 6.09 8.23
N SER A 49 0.27 5.58 7.59
CA SER A 49 -1.07 5.51 8.15
C SER A 49 -1.14 4.59 9.37
N CYS A 50 -0.49 3.42 9.29
CA CYS A 50 -0.41 2.47 10.41
C CYS A 50 0.31 3.10 11.61
N LEU A 51 1.40 3.86 11.39
CA LEU A 51 2.11 4.52 12.48
C LEU A 51 1.22 5.52 13.22
N LYS A 52 0.50 6.36 12.46
CA LYS A 52 -0.40 7.39 13.02
C LYS A 52 -1.52 6.78 13.87
N ARG A 53 -2.01 5.60 13.47
CA ARG A 53 -3.07 4.87 14.17
C ARG A 53 -2.58 4.04 15.35
N LEU A 54 -1.27 3.79 15.45
CA LEU A 54 -0.70 3.04 16.57
C LEU A 54 -0.74 3.92 17.83
N PRO A 55 -1.19 3.40 18.99
CA PRO A 55 -1.22 4.18 20.22
C PRO A 55 0.16 4.78 20.56
N LYS A 56 0.21 6.04 20.98
CA LYS A 56 1.46 6.75 21.33
C LYS A 56 2.28 6.00 22.39
N LYS A 57 1.61 5.38 23.38
CA LYS A 57 2.26 4.56 24.41
C LYS A 57 3.04 3.39 23.79
N THR A 58 2.45 2.72 22.80
CA THR A 58 3.09 1.61 22.09
C THR A 58 4.28 2.09 21.26
N GLN A 59 4.15 3.24 20.58
CA GLN A 59 5.26 3.84 19.83
C GLN A 59 6.45 4.17 20.73
N LYS A 60 6.20 4.70 21.94
CA LYS A 60 7.25 4.98 22.94
C LYS A 60 7.96 3.69 23.36
N LYS A 61 7.21 2.64 23.72
CA LYS A 61 7.80 1.34 24.11
C LYS A 61 8.69 0.71 23.03
N ILE A 62 8.28 0.80 21.76
CA ILE A 62 9.09 0.30 20.64
C ILE A 62 10.42 1.06 20.57
N LYS A 63 10.38 2.39 20.74
CA LYS A 63 11.59 3.24 20.74
C LYS A 63 12.47 3.01 21.96
N GLU A 64 11.89 2.86 23.15
CA GLU A 64 12.60 2.57 24.42
C GLU A 64 13.39 1.26 24.33
N LYS A 65 12.87 0.26 23.61
CA LYS A 65 13.57 -1.00 23.35
C LYS A 65 14.64 -0.92 22.26
N GLY A 66 14.92 0.26 21.71
CA GLY A 66 15.92 0.45 20.66
C GLY A 66 15.53 -0.14 19.30
N ILE A 67 14.24 -0.40 19.06
CA ILE A 67 13.78 -1.05 17.83
C ILE A 67 13.55 -0.01 16.75
N THR A 68 14.11 -0.25 15.57
CA THR A 68 14.02 0.68 14.45
C THR A 68 12.65 0.60 13.78
N ILE A 69 11.92 1.71 13.72
CA ILE A 69 10.66 1.83 12.95
C ILE A 69 10.98 2.38 11.56
N SER A 70 10.67 1.60 10.52
CA SER A 70 10.87 1.99 9.12
C SER A 70 9.52 2.11 8.39
N ILE A 71 9.31 3.25 7.72
CA ILE A 71 8.08 3.49 6.94
C ILE A 71 8.25 2.88 5.55
N GLU A 72 7.42 1.89 5.24
CA GLU A 72 7.43 1.23 3.94
C GLU A 72 6.58 2.04 2.95
N LYS A 73 7.23 2.57 1.90
CA LYS A 73 6.60 3.30 0.79
C LYS A 73 6.40 2.36 -0.41
N ARG A 74 5.65 1.27 -0.24
CA ARG A 74 5.27 0.44 -1.40
C ARG A 74 4.24 1.18 -2.23
N ARG A 75 4.56 1.42 -3.50
CA ARG A 75 3.57 1.82 -4.51
C ARG A 75 2.71 0.59 -4.82
N GLY A 76 1.45 0.82 -5.22
CA GLY A 76 0.51 -0.26 -5.55
C GLY A 76 0.98 -1.11 -6.74
N ARG A 77 0.17 -2.10 -7.13
CA ARG A 77 0.46 -2.94 -8.30
C ARG A 77 0.67 -2.03 -9.54
N PRO A 78 1.75 -2.21 -10.30
CA PRO A 78 1.93 -1.49 -11.55
C PRO A 78 0.79 -1.85 -12.52
N ILE A 79 0.41 -0.91 -13.38
CA ILE A 79 -0.55 -1.18 -14.44
C ILE A 79 0.14 -2.16 -15.40
N GLY A 80 -0.43 -3.36 -15.53
CA GLY A 80 0.13 -4.41 -16.39
C GLY A 80 -0.22 -4.27 -17.87
N LEU A 81 -0.75 -3.12 -18.29
CA LEU A 81 -1.10 -2.84 -19.69
C LEU A 81 0.07 -2.16 -20.38
N SER A 82 0.28 -2.49 -21.66
CA SER A 82 1.23 -1.78 -22.50
C SER A 82 0.78 -0.33 -22.70
N PHE A 83 1.75 0.54 -22.96
CA PHE A 83 1.47 1.96 -23.23
C PHE A 83 0.57 2.15 -24.46
N GLU A 84 0.78 1.34 -25.50
CA GLU A 84 -0.04 1.35 -26.72
C GLU A 84 -1.51 1.06 -26.42
N LYS A 85 -1.78 0.03 -25.60
CA LYS A 85 -3.13 -0.35 -25.22
C LYS A 85 -3.82 0.71 -24.35
N ILE A 86 -3.05 1.39 -23.50
CA ILE A 86 -3.56 2.55 -22.74
C ILE A 86 -3.93 3.70 -23.68
N LYS A 87 -3.08 3.99 -24.68
CA LYS A 87 -3.32 5.05 -25.66
C LYS A 87 -4.56 4.76 -26.50
N GLU A 88 -4.70 3.53 -26.99
CA GLU A 88 -5.87 3.06 -27.74
C GLU A 88 -7.17 3.29 -26.97
N ILE A 89 -7.23 2.89 -25.69
CA ILE A 89 -8.40 3.11 -24.81
C ILE A 89 -8.76 4.60 -24.70
N ILE A 90 -7.75 5.48 -24.58
CA ILE A 90 -7.97 6.92 -24.45
C ILE A 90 -8.49 7.53 -25.76
N GLU A 91 -7.94 7.13 -26.91
CA GLU A 91 -8.40 7.62 -28.21
C GLU A 91 -9.82 7.13 -28.54
N LEU A 92 -10.14 5.84 -28.32
CA LEU A 92 -11.50 5.33 -28.50
C LEU A 92 -12.51 6.11 -27.65
N ARG A 93 -12.11 6.55 -26.45
CA ARG A 93 -12.99 7.38 -25.62
C ARG A 93 -13.19 8.79 -26.18
N LYS A 94 -12.17 9.38 -26.80
CA LYS A 94 -12.29 10.68 -27.50
C LYS A 94 -13.20 10.56 -28.73
N ASP A 95 -13.20 9.40 -29.38
CA ASP A 95 -14.12 9.07 -30.48
C ASP A 95 -15.54 8.72 -29.99
N TYR A 96 -15.89 9.12 -28.76
CA TYR A 96 -17.20 8.94 -28.14
C TYR A 96 -17.68 7.50 -27.98
N GLN A 97 -16.78 6.51 -28.09
CA GLN A 97 -17.13 5.11 -27.84
C GLN A 97 -17.60 4.91 -26.39
N SER A 98 -18.60 4.04 -26.22
CA SER A 98 -19.07 3.68 -24.89
C SER A 98 -18.04 2.79 -24.19
N ILE A 99 -17.99 2.84 -22.86
CA ILE A 99 -17.06 2.00 -22.08
C ILE A 99 -17.30 0.50 -22.32
N ARG A 100 -18.53 0.11 -22.66
CA ARG A 100 -18.86 -1.27 -23.02
C ARG A 100 -18.27 -1.65 -24.37
N ASP A 101 -18.26 -0.73 -25.33
CA ASP A 101 -17.70 -0.99 -26.66
C ASP A 101 -16.17 -1.01 -26.59
N ILE A 102 -15.56 -0.11 -25.81
CA ILE A 102 -14.11 -0.12 -25.56
C ILE A 102 -13.67 -1.44 -24.90
N GLU A 103 -14.44 -1.96 -23.93
CA GLU A 103 -14.17 -3.28 -23.33
C GLU A 103 -14.19 -4.38 -24.40
N ARG A 104 -15.20 -4.41 -25.28
CA ARG A 104 -15.30 -5.43 -26.34
C ARG A 104 -14.15 -5.33 -27.34
N ILE A 105 -13.72 -4.11 -27.70
CA ILE A 105 -12.65 -3.88 -28.68
C ILE A 105 -11.28 -4.24 -28.10
N THR A 106 -11.00 -3.80 -26.88
CA THR A 106 -9.65 -3.87 -26.29
C THR A 106 -9.44 -5.08 -25.39
N ASP A 107 -10.50 -5.84 -25.08
CA ASP A 107 -10.49 -6.93 -24.10
C ASP A 107 -9.91 -6.48 -22.73
N VAL A 108 -10.22 -5.24 -22.35
CA VAL A 108 -9.80 -4.65 -21.07
C VAL A 108 -11.02 -4.50 -20.17
N PRO A 109 -10.97 -4.99 -18.91
CA PRO A 109 -12.12 -4.89 -18.02
C PRO A 109 -12.59 -3.44 -17.83
N LYS A 110 -13.91 -3.21 -17.80
CA LYS A 110 -14.49 -1.86 -17.56
C LYS A 110 -13.89 -1.14 -16.37
N SER A 111 -13.59 -1.85 -15.29
CA SER A 111 -13.00 -1.26 -14.07
C SER A 111 -11.63 -0.64 -14.35
N THR A 112 -10.82 -1.30 -15.17
CA THR A 112 -9.53 -0.79 -15.63
C THR A 112 -9.71 0.39 -16.59
N ILE A 113 -10.67 0.32 -17.52
CA ILE A 113 -10.98 1.44 -18.43
C ILE A 113 -11.41 2.68 -17.63
N HIS A 114 -12.37 2.55 -16.71
CA HIS A 114 -12.78 3.64 -15.83
C HIS A 114 -11.62 4.22 -15.04
N TYR A 115 -10.73 3.36 -14.53
CA TYR A 115 -9.52 3.79 -13.85
C TYR A 115 -8.61 4.60 -14.78
N LEU A 116 -8.32 4.10 -15.99
CA LEU A 116 -7.46 4.79 -16.96
C LEU A 116 -8.03 6.15 -17.36
N LEU A 117 -9.32 6.22 -17.69
CA LEU A 117 -9.99 7.47 -18.07
C LEU A 117 -9.98 8.49 -16.93
N LYS A 118 -10.30 8.07 -15.70
CA LYS A 118 -10.18 8.93 -14.51
C LYS A 118 -8.78 9.48 -14.30
N TYR A 119 -7.74 8.75 -14.71
CA TYR A 119 -6.35 9.21 -14.63
C TYR A 119 -5.95 10.10 -15.81
N ALA A 120 -6.44 9.81 -17.03
CA ALA A 120 -6.23 10.64 -18.21
C ALA A 120 -6.90 12.02 -18.07
N ASP A 121 -8.12 12.06 -17.51
CA ASP A 121 -8.88 13.29 -17.26
C ASP A 121 -8.35 14.11 -16.07
N ARG A 122 -7.22 13.69 -15.45
CA ARG A 122 -6.63 14.46 -14.36
C ARG A 122 -6.03 15.76 -14.90
N LYS A 123 -6.84 16.81 -14.88
CA LYS A 123 -6.42 18.21 -14.97
C LYS A 123 -5.50 18.66 -13.83
N LYS A 124 -5.05 17.76 -12.95
CA LYS A 124 -4.09 18.08 -11.90
C LYS A 124 -3.20 16.90 -11.52
N ILE A 125 -1.90 17.16 -11.43
CA ILE A 125 -0.88 16.22 -10.96
C ILE A 125 -0.37 16.70 -9.59
N LYS A 126 -0.27 15.79 -8.63
CA LYS A 126 0.36 16.07 -7.33
C LYS A 126 1.86 15.77 -7.41
N LYS A 127 2.71 16.80 -7.34
CA LYS A 127 4.17 16.69 -7.26
C LYS A 127 4.61 17.03 -5.84
N GLY A 128 4.77 16.00 -5.01
CA GLY A 128 5.07 16.19 -3.57
C GLY A 128 3.88 16.80 -2.83
N ASN A 129 4.08 17.98 -2.22
CA ASN A 129 3.00 18.75 -1.58
C ASN A 129 2.27 19.71 -2.53
N THR A 130 2.77 19.90 -3.76
CA THR A 130 2.20 20.84 -4.70
C THR A 130 1.22 20.16 -5.64
N VAL A 131 0.07 20.79 -5.86
CA VAL A 131 -0.92 20.35 -6.86
C VAL A 131 -0.74 21.25 -8.08
N ILE A 132 -0.28 20.66 -9.18
CA ILE A 132 -0.09 21.34 -10.46
C ILE A 132 -1.33 21.08 -11.29
N TYR A 133 -2.00 22.12 -11.77
CA TYR A 133 -3.13 21.96 -12.69
C TYR A 133 -2.62 21.89 -14.13
N LEU A 134 -2.96 20.83 -14.84
CA LEU A 134 -2.73 20.68 -16.28
C LEU A 134 -3.93 21.33 -16.97
N LYS A 135 -3.69 22.47 -17.62
CA LYS A 135 -4.68 23.16 -18.44
C LYS A 135 -5.06 22.32 -19.66
#